data_AF-A0A2V5IWQ4-F1
#
_entry.id   AF-A0A2V5IWQ4-F1
#
_cell.length_a   1.000
_cell.length_b   1.000
_cell.length_c   1.000
_cell.angle_alpha   90.00
_cell.angle_beta   90.00
_cell.angle_gamma   90.00
#
_symmetry.space_group_name_H-M   'P 1'
#
loop_
_entity.id
_entity.type
_entity.pdbx_description
1 polymer ?
#
loop_
_entity_poly.entity_id
_entity_poly.type
_entity_poly.pdbx_seq_one_letter_code
_entity_poly.pdbx_strand_id
1 'polypeptide(L)'
;IIKFHHEFKDPKTQLQPIVEKIESTAAQNQKLHSPLTFELVLARDDLLARVPELTITRPDLTLERLISEEEPRLTEILSKLPSAKERRVLQALPRALGDGWSRRVWRMMVSNNPRLVAQIPKIFAENGKIDELRTLLERAVREHSASSEMMVWLCRERASWPELITPEILPAILSAIERDQHNEASRSSRLRDLLLDDRELIGDIFKNSEVGAARDVMRRLLLTPVFDNLTKRSLMARVIKLYPELESMATGAQPEEKTETLVVSWSSLRKRQEEYEEVVNKKIPENSKEIGVARSYGDLRENFEFKAAKQMQAVLMRRKSELEQMLHRARGTDFSNADTFQVSIGTIVTLRDVDSAQEESYSILGAWDGDPERHIISYQTAIGQALLGKKRGERVTLNTDHGTATYEVLAISSAPLDIAPALAEDQGVALGAG
;
A
#
# COMPACT_ATOMS: atom_id res chain seq x y z
N ILE A 1 31.06 -13.72 36.27
CA ILE A 1 31.38 -12.72 37.32
C ILE A 1 30.14 -12.36 38.13
N ILE A 2 29.22 -11.53 37.62
CA ILE A 2 28.02 -11.06 38.35
C ILE A 2 27.19 -12.19 39.01
N LYS A 3 26.95 -13.30 38.30
CA LYS A 3 26.21 -14.47 38.82
C LYS A 3 26.94 -15.23 39.93
N PHE A 4 28.27 -15.23 39.90
CA PHE A 4 29.14 -16.03 40.78
C PHE A 4 29.97 -15.13 41.72
N HIS A 5 29.51 -13.91 42.01
CA HIS A 5 30.25 -12.95 42.83
C HIS A 5 30.51 -13.46 44.26
N HIS A 6 29.66 -14.37 44.76
CA HIS A 6 29.79 -15.00 46.08
C HIS A 6 30.92 -16.03 46.15
N GLU A 7 31.50 -16.45 45.02
CA GLU A 7 32.64 -17.38 44.98
C GLU A 7 33.99 -16.68 45.24
N PHE A 8 34.02 -15.34 45.25
CA PHE A 8 35.23 -14.56 45.50
C PHE A 8 35.46 -14.42 47.02
N LYS A 9 36.66 -14.78 47.48
CA LYS A 9 37.03 -14.75 48.91
C LYS A 9 37.23 -13.34 49.44
N ASP A 10 37.71 -12.43 48.60
CA ASP A 10 37.83 -11.00 48.87
C ASP A 10 37.24 -10.23 47.68
N PRO A 11 35.90 -10.09 47.62
CA PRO A 11 35.22 -9.45 46.50
C PRO A 11 35.72 -8.03 46.23
N LYS A 12 36.04 -7.26 47.28
CA LYS A 12 36.51 -5.88 47.12
C LYS A 12 37.82 -5.83 46.34
N THR A 13 38.85 -6.54 46.81
CA THR A 13 40.17 -6.52 46.15
C THR A 13 40.13 -7.21 44.79
N GLN A 14 39.35 -8.28 44.64
CA GLN A 14 39.34 -9.09 43.41
C GLN A 14 38.45 -8.51 42.29
N LEU A 15 37.37 -7.79 42.63
CA LEU A 15 36.41 -7.27 41.65
C LEU A 15 36.57 -5.77 41.37
N GLN A 16 37.21 -4.99 42.25
CA GLN A 16 37.44 -3.56 42.01
C GLN A 16 38.21 -3.27 40.70
N PRO A 17 39.29 -4.00 40.34
CA PRO A 17 39.97 -3.79 39.06
C PRO A 17 39.06 -4.06 37.84
N ILE A 18 38.05 -4.92 38.01
CA ILE A 18 37.08 -5.22 36.95
C ILE A 18 36.14 -4.05 36.75
N VAL A 19 35.69 -3.39 37.83
CA VAL A 19 34.90 -2.16 37.76
C VAL A 19 35.68 -1.07 37.04
N GLU A 20 36.93 -0.82 37.44
CA GLU A 20 37.81 0.17 36.79
C GLU A 20 38.03 -0.13 35.31
N LYS A 21 38.23 -1.41 34.95
CA LYS A 21 38.37 -1.82 33.55
C LYS A 21 37.10 -1.59 32.75
N ILE A 22 35.93 -1.93 33.31
CA ILE A 22 34.63 -1.67 32.68
C ILE A 22 34.47 -0.17 32.43
N GLU A 23 34.73 0.68 33.42
CA GLU A 23 34.57 2.13 33.31
C GLU A 23 35.54 2.76 32.29
N SER A 24 36.80 2.33 32.30
CA SER A 24 37.79 2.76 31.32
C SER A 24 37.39 2.37 29.90
N THR A 25 36.99 1.11 29.68
CA THR A 25 36.58 0.61 28.36
C THR A 25 35.28 1.28 27.88
N ALA A 26 34.28 1.43 28.74
CA ALA A 26 33.03 2.10 28.42
C ALA A 26 33.27 3.53 27.96
N ALA A 27 34.08 4.30 28.69
CA ALA A 27 34.36 5.68 28.33
C ALA A 27 35.17 5.84 27.03
N GLN A 28 36.13 4.94 26.76
CA GLN A 28 36.87 4.94 25.49
C GLN A 28 35.96 4.65 24.29
N ASN A 29 34.88 3.90 24.50
CA ASN A 29 34.01 3.42 23.44
C ASN A 29 32.69 4.18 23.32
N GLN A 30 32.40 5.18 24.15
CA GLN A 30 31.09 5.82 24.21
C GLN A 30 30.58 6.31 22.85
N LYS A 31 31.44 6.96 22.05
CA LYS A 31 31.07 7.48 20.72
C LYS A 31 31.22 6.47 19.58
N LEU A 32 32.11 5.48 19.73
CA LEU A 32 32.49 4.52 18.69
C LEU A 32 31.59 3.26 18.73
N HIS A 33 31.30 2.78 19.93
CA HIS A 33 30.52 1.58 20.21
C HIS A 33 29.53 1.85 21.36
N SER A 34 28.57 2.75 21.12
CA SER A 34 27.59 3.16 22.13
C SER A 34 26.77 2.00 22.70
N PRO A 35 26.27 1.00 21.92
CA PRO A 35 25.57 -0.15 22.51
C PRO A 35 26.41 -0.92 23.54
N LEU A 36 27.69 -1.18 23.24
CA LEU A 36 28.61 -1.82 24.17
C LEU A 36 28.79 -0.99 25.45
N THR A 37 28.85 0.34 25.32
CA THR A 37 28.98 1.25 26.46
C THR A 37 27.79 1.14 27.41
N PHE A 38 26.56 1.14 26.89
CA PHE A 38 25.35 0.89 27.69
C PHE A 38 25.39 -0.49 28.36
N GLU A 39 25.81 -1.53 27.63
CA GLU A 39 25.91 -2.88 28.19
C GLU A 39 26.91 -3.00 29.33
N LEU A 40 28.04 -2.32 29.22
CA LEU A 40 29.11 -2.27 30.21
C LEU A 40 28.68 -1.51 31.45
N VAL A 41 28.08 -0.33 31.30
CA VAL A 41 27.57 0.46 32.43
C VAL A 41 26.48 -0.29 33.20
N LEU A 42 25.51 -0.90 32.51
CA LEU A 42 24.48 -1.71 33.16
C LEU A 42 25.09 -2.91 33.92
N ALA A 43 26.12 -3.56 33.35
CA ALA A 43 26.81 -4.68 34.00
C ALA A 43 27.62 -4.24 35.23
N ARG A 44 28.25 -3.07 35.18
CA ARG A 44 28.92 -2.46 36.33
C ARG A 44 27.93 -2.19 37.45
N ASP A 45 26.79 -1.57 37.12
CA ASP A 45 25.77 -1.20 38.11
C ASP A 45 25.16 -2.46 38.76
N ASP A 46 24.97 -3.55 37.99
CA ASP A 46 24.55 -4.85 38.53
C ASP A 46 25.58 -5.47 39.48
N LEU A 47 26.87 -5.27 39.20
CA LEU A 47 27.94 -5.76 40.06
C LEU A 47 28.00 -4.97 41.37
N LEU A 48 27.93 -3.63 41.29
CA LEU A 48 27.88 -2.73 42.45
C LEU A 48 26.66 -3.01 43.34
N ALA A 49 25.49 -3.26 42.75
CA ALA A 49 24.27 -3.59 43.49
C ALA A 49 24.38 -4.91 44.28
N ARG A 50 25.22 -5.85 43.82
CA ARG A 50 25.45 -7.16 44.48
C ARG A 50 26.62 -7.13 45.45
N VAL A 51 27.58 -6.24 45.24
CA VAL A 51 28.79 -6.11 46.07
C VAL A 51 28.93 -4.65 46.49
N PRO A 52 28.25 -4.22 47.57
CA PRO A 52 28.21 -2.81 47.99
C PRO A 52 29.57 -2.22 48.43
N GLU A 53 30.57 -3.06 48.66
CA GLU A 53 31.94 -2.65 49.03
C GLU A 53 32.74 -2.09 47.85
N LEU A 54 32.28 -2.33 46.62
CA LEU A 54 32.90 -1.82 45.40
C LEU A 54 32.58 -0.34 45.20
N THR A 55 33.52 0.39 44.61
CA THR A 55 33.43 1.83 44.41
C THR A 55 33.49 2.21 42.93
N ILE A 56 32.70 3.21 42.55
CA ILE A 56 32.75 3.86 41.24
C ILE A 56 33.99 4.75 41.18
N THR A 57 34.79 4.63 40.12
CA THR A 57 35.95 5.52 39.88
C THR A 57 35.66 6.62 38.86
N ARG A 58 34.59 6.43 38.07
CA ARG A 58 34.08 7.40 37.09
C ARG A 58 32.63 7.80 37.39
N PRO A 59 32.42 8.73 38.34
CA PRO A 59 31.06 9.14 38.75
C PRO A 59 30.30 9.89 37.65
N ASP A 60 31.01 10.39 36.63
CA ASP A 60 30.44 10.95 35.42
C ASP A 60 29.73 9.90 34.56
N LEU A 61 30.16 8.64 34.60
CA LEU A 61 29.66 7.59 33.71
C LEU A 61 28.42 6.90 34.29
N THR A 62 27.29 7.59 34.31
CA THR A 62 25.99 7.06 34.77
C THR A 62 25.09 6.67 33.59
N LEU A 63 24.12 5.78 33.83
CA LEU A 63 23.12 5.42 32.83
C LEU A 63 22.31 6.63 32.38
N GLU A 64 21.91 7.49 33.32
CA GLU A 64 21.13 8.69 33.05
C GLU A 64 21.89 9.64 32.13
N ARG A 65 23.18 9.89 32.44
CA ARG A 65 24.01 10.77 31.62
C ARG A 65 24.23 10.20 30.22
N LEU A 66 24.47 8.89 30.11
CA LEU A 66 24.57 8.23 28.81
C LEU A 66 23.29 8.39 27.98
N ILE A 67 22.12 8.23 28.59
CA ILE A 67 20.84 8.43 27.92
C ILE A 67 20.72 9.88 27.42
N SER A 68 21.01 10.87 28.27
CA SER A 68 20.90 12.29 27.90
C SER A 68 21.88 12.67 26.79
N GLU A 69 23.12 12.18 26.83
CA GLU A 69 24.16 12.50 25.84
C GLU A 69 23.93 11.78 24.49
N GLU A 70 23.35 10.57 24.51
CA GLU A 70 23.12 9.75 23.32
C GLU A 70 21.68 9.79 22.79
N GLU A 71 20.80 10.64 23.35
CA GLU A 71 19.38 10.71 22.96
C GLU A 71 19.16 10.78 21.44
N PRO A 72 19.89 11.59 20.64
CA PRO A 72 19.66 11.67 19.20
C PRO A 72 19.82 10.33 18.47
N ARG A 73 20.61 9.41 19.03
CA ARG A 73 20.89 8.08 18.46
C ARG A 73 20.27 6.95 19.28
N LEU A 74 19.53 7.27 20.35
CA LEU A 74 19.10 6.29 21.35
C LEU A 74 18.20 5.20 20.76
N THR A 75 17.31 5.54 19.82
CA THR A 75 16.47 4.56 19.12
C THR A 75 17.32 3.52 18.36
N GLU A 76 18.40 3.94 17.71
CA GLU A 76 19.33 3.04 17.02
C GLU A 76 20.08 2.17 18.02
N ILE A 77 20.54 2.76 19.12
CA ILE A 77 21.28 2.05 20.18
C ILE A 77 20.39 0.98 20.81
N LEU A 78 19.16 1.33 21.23
CA LEU A 78 18.20 0.41 21.83
C LEU A 78 17.91 -0.79 20.93
N SER A 79 17.83 -0.59 19.61
CA SER A 79 17.59 -1.68 18.66
C SER A 79 18.67 -2.77 18.70
N LYS A 80 19.90 -2.42 19.09
CA LYS A 80 21.07 -3.31 19.17
C LYS A 80 21.24 -3.94 20.56
N LEU A 81 20.49 -3.50 21.57
CA LEU A 81 20.60 -4.04 22.93
C LEU A 81 19.79 -5.33 23.13
N PRO A 82 20.25 -6.25 24.00
CA PRO A 82 19.42 -7.35 24.48
C PRO A 82 18.16 -6.84 25.18
N SER A 83 17.02 -7.53 25.02
CA SER A 83 15.70 -7.06 25.49
C SER A 83 15.64 -6.70 26.98
N ALA A 84 16.33 -7.45 27.85
CA ALA A 84 16.38 -7.15 29.28
C ALA A 84 17.12 -5.83 29.58
N LYS A 85 18.19 -5.55 28.83
CA LYS A 85 18.96 -4.31 28.95
C LYS A 85 18.21 -3.13 28.34
N GLU A 86 17.62 -3.32 27.17
CA GLU A 86 16.73 -2.33 26.52
C GLU A 86 15.65 -1.84 27.50
N ARG A 87 14.95 -2.77 28.18
CA ARG A 87 13.92 -2.43 29.17
C ARG A 87 14.46 -1.56 30.31
N ARG A 88 15.64 -1.86 30.83
CA ARG A 88 16.25 -1.06 31.91
C ARG A 88 16.60 0.35 31.45
N VAL A 89 17.12 0.49 30.23
CA VAL A 89 17.36 1.82 29.64
C VAL A 89 16.05 2.59 29.50
N LEU A 90 15.00 1.93 29.00
CA LEU A 90 13.66 2.52 28.87
C LEU A 90 13.09 3.00 30.22
N GLN A 91 13.22 2.20 31.28
CA GLN A 91 12.77 2.56 32.63
C GLN A 91 13.53 3.76 33.22
N ALA A 92 14.76 4.00 32.78
CA ALA A 92 15.56 5.15 33.23
C ALA A 92 15.23 6.45 32.46
N LEU A 93 14.49 6.39 31.34
CA LEU A 93 14.18 7.56 30.50
C LEU A 93 13.53 8.73 31.26
N PRO A 94 12.51 8.53 32.12
CA PRO A 94 11.88 9.66 32.82
C PRO A 94 12.87 10.43 33.69
N ARG A 95 13.76 9.73 34.39
CA ARG A 95 14.78 10.34 35.25
C ARG A 95 15.88 11.00 34.42
N ALA A 96 16.33 10.33 33.36
CA ALA A 96 17.42 10.80 32.51
C ALA A 96 17.06 12.01 31.64
N LEU A 97 15.81 12.07 31.16
CA LEU A 97 15.37 13.13 30.25
C LEU A 97 14.69 14.30 30.98
N GLY A 98 14.40 14.16 32.27
CA GLY A 98 13.82 15.19 33.12
C GLY A 98 12.46 15.68 32.63
N ASP A 99 12.22 16.98 32.78
CA ASP A 99 10.96 17.59 32.36
C ASP A 99 10.74 17.44 30.84
N GLY A 100 9.52 17.09 30.46
CA GLY A 100 9.17 16.86 29.07
C GLY A 100 9.65 15.53 28.49
N TRP A 101 10.12 14.59 29.32
CA TRP A 101 10.48 13.23 28.88
C TRP A 101 9.37 12.58 28.05
N SER A 102 8.10 12.77 28.41
CA SER A 102 6.94 12.17 27.73
C SER A 102 6.93 12.51 26.24
N ARG A 103 7.13 13.78 25.89
CA ARG A 103 7.21 14.23 24.48
C ARG A 103 8.41 13.62 23.74
N ARG A 104 9.55 13.49 24.41
CA ARG A 104 10.79 12.94 23.82
C ARG A 104 10.63 11.44 23.57
N VAL A 105 10.10 10.71 24.54
CA VAL A 105 9.81 9.27 24.45
C VAL A 105 8.71 8.97 23.43
N TRP A 106 7.69 9.82 23.32
CA TRP A 106 6.67 9.72 22.26
C TRP A 106 7.29 9.72 20.86
N ARG A 107 8.30 10.57 20.58
CA ARG A 107 9.00 10.57 19.28
C ARG A 107 9.67 9.23 18.97
N MET A 108 10.12 8.51 20.00
CA MET A 108 10.69 7.17 19.86
C MET A 108 9.63 6.14 19.50
N MET A 109 8.39 6.30 19.98
CA MET A 109 7.26 5.42 19.62
C MET A 109 6.90 5.55 18.14
N VAL A 110 7.00 6.76 17.58
CA VAL A 110 6.72 7.05 16.17
C VAL A 110 7.77 6.45 15.21
N SER A 111 8.92 5.99 15.71
CA SER A 111 10.00 5.43 14.88
C SER A 111 9.72 4.05 14.27
N ASN A 112 8.48 3.54 14.35
CA ASN A 112 8.02 2.26 13.80
C ASN A 112 8.83 1.04 14.30
N ASN A 113 9.25 1.04 15.57
CA ASN A 113 9.96 -0.08 16.20
C ASN A 113 9.01 -0.88 17.12
N PRO A 114 8.73 -2.17 16.83
CA PRO A 114 7.76 -2.97 17.58
C PRO A 114 8.09 -3.12 19.07
N ARG A 115 9.37 -3.25 19.42
CA ARG A 115 9.78 -3.45 20.82
C ARG A 115 9.57 -2.18 21.64
N LEU A 116 9.81 -1.02 21.04
CA LEU A 116 9.60 0.28 21.69
C LEU A 116 8.11 0.57 21.83
N VAL A 117 7.33 0.35 20.78
CA VAL A 117 5.88 0.57 20.79
C VAL A 117 5.19 -0.29 21.87
N ALA A 118 5.67 -1.51 22.13
CA ALA A 118 5.11 -2.36 23.18
C ALA A 118 5.53 -1.98 24.61
N GLN A 119 6.64 -1.26 24.79
CA GLN A 119 7.19 -0.94 26.12
C GLN A 119 6.93 0.50 26.55
N ILE A 120 6.94 1.47 25.64
CA ILE A 120 6.71 2.89 25.94
C ILE A 120 5.39 3.12 26.69
N PRO A 121 4.25 2.52 26.28
CA PRO A 121 3.00 2.65 27.01
C PRO A 121 3.09 2.25 28.49
N LYS A 122 3.90 1.23 28.80
CA LYS A 122 4.14 0.78 30.18
C LYS A 122 4.93 1.82 30.97
N ILE A 123 5.89 2.49 30.35
CA ILE A 123 6.65 3.59 30.98
C ILE A 123 5.70 4.73 31.34
N PHE A 124 4.78 5.10 30.45
CA PHE A 124 3.75 6.11 30.73
C PHE A 124 2.85 5.68 31.89
N ALA A 125 2.39 4.43 31.91
CA ALA A 125 1.56 3.88 32.98
C ALA A 125 2.29 3.89 34.34
N GLU A 126 3.51 3.36 34.40
CA GLU A 126 4.36 3.29 35.59
C GLU A 126 4.67 4.67 36.20
N ASN A 127 4.61 5.72 35.38
CA ASN A 127 4.86 7.11 35.79
C ASN A 127 3.57 7.94 35.89
N GLY A 128 2.39 7.31 35.93
CA GLY A 128 1.11 8.00 36.13
C GLY A 128 0.68 8.94 35.00
N LYS A 129 1.19 8.74 33.78
CA LYS A 129 0.93 9.58 32.60
C LYS A 129 0.07 8.91 31.53
N ILE A 130 -0.78 7.96 31.93
CA ILE A 130 -1.60 7.20 30.97
C ILE A 130 -2.58 8.09 30.19
N ASP A 131 -3.15 9.11 30.83
CA ASP A 131 -4.07 10.06 30.17
C ASP A 131 -3.35 10.99 29.18
N GLU A 132 -2.08 11.33 29.45
CA GLU A 132 -1.24 12.06 28.51
C GLU A 132 -0.95 11.19 27.27
N LEU A 133 -0.65 9.91 27.47
CA LEU A 133 -0.48 8.96 26.37
C LEU A 133 -1.77 8.80 25.57
N ARG A 134 -2.93 8.70 26.23
CA ARG A 134 -4.24 8.65 25.56
C ARG A 134 -4.41 9.83 24.61
N THR A 135 -4.23 11.05 25.11
CA THR A 135 -4.35 12.28 24.30
C THR A 135 -3.40 12.26 23.08
N LEU A 136 -2.18 11.75 23.26
CA LEU A 136 -1.20 11.62 22.17
C LEU A 136 -1.63 10.58 21.13
N LEU A 137 -2.16 9.44 21.56
CA LEU A 137 -2.67 8.39 20.67
C LEU A 137 -3.91 8.85 19.91
N GLU A 138 -4.88 9.48 20.59
CA GLU A 138 -6.09 10.05 19.95
C GLU A 138 -5.70 11.03 18.85
N ARG A 139 -4.76 11.93 19.16
CA ARG A 139 -4.22 12.87 18.18
C ARG A 139 -3.56 12.15 17.01
N ALA A 140 -2.77 11.11 17.28
CA ALA A 140 -2.06 10.37 16.23
C ALA A 140 -2.99 9.58 15.31
N VAL A 141 -4.09 9.05 15.85
CA VAL A 141 -5.16 8.42 15.07
C VAL A 141 -5.85 9.48 14.22
N ARG A 142 -6.33 10.58 14.82
CA ARG A 142 -7.05 11.65 14.12
C ARG A 142 -6.24 12.33 13.01
N GLU A 143 -4.96 12.58 13.26
CA GLU A 143 -4.04 13.19 12.28
C GLU A 143 -3.46 12.15 11.30
N HIS A 144 -3.86 10.88 11.40
CA HIS A 144 -3.33 9.75 10.66
C HIS A 144 -1.79 9.64 10.73
N SER A 145 -1.14 10.12 11.79
CA SER A 145 0.32 10.19 11.92
C SER A 145 0.95 9.00 12.62
N ALA A 146 0.14 8.12 13.23
CA ALA A 146 0.62 6.89 13.86
C ALA A 146 1.24 5.92 12.84
N SER A 147 2.31 5.23 13.28
CA SER A 147 3.02 4.25 12.47
C SER A 147 2.30 2.90 12.39
N SER A 148 2.67 2.04 11.45
CA SER A 148 2.05 0.72 11.31
C SER A 148 2.24 -0.15 12.55
N GLU A 149 3.40 -0.10 13.20
CA GLU A 149 3.61 -0.83 14.47
C GLU A 149 2.73 -0.30 15.60
N MET A 150 2.49 1.01 15.65
CA MET A 150 1.58 1.59 16.64
C MET A 150 0.14 1.13 16.42
N MET A 151 -0.31 1.06 15.16
CA MET A 151 -1.63 0.55 14.82
C MET A 151 -1.76 -0.94 15.14
N VAL A 152 -0.74 -1.75 14.83
CA VAL A 152 -0.71 -3.17 15.20
C VAL A 152 -0.83 -3.34 16.72
N TRP A 153 -0.04 -2.58 17.47
CA TRP A 153 -0.09 -2.61 18.94
C TRP A 153 -1.45 -2.19 19.48
N LEU A 154 -1.98 -1.06 19.01
CA LEU A 154 -3.26 -0.52 19.46
C LEU A 154 -4.42 -1.48 19.18
N CYS A 155 -4.46 -2.08 17.99
CA CYS A 155 -5.48 -3.08 17.64
C CYS A 155 -5.39 -4.36 18.50
N ARG A 156 -4.18 -4.76 18.92
CA ARG A 156 -3.98 -5.92 19.81
C ARG A 156 -4.34 -5.60 21.27
N GLU A 157 -4.06 -4.38 21.72
CA GLU A 157 -4.38 -3.90 23.06
C GLU A 157 -5.77 -3.25 23.14
N ARG A 158 -6.63 -3.44 22.13
CA ARG A 158 -7.94 -2.77 22.00
C ARG A 158 -8.85 -2.88 23.21
N ALA A 159 -8.74 -3.95 23.99
CA ALA A 159 -9.51 -4.12 25.24
C ALA A 159 -9.10 -3.12 26.33
N SER A 160 -7.84 -2.70 26.33
CA SER A 160 -7.28 -1.71 27.26
C SER A 160 -7.46 -0.27 26.78
N TRP A 161 -7.83 -0.08 25.50
CA TRP A 161 -7.97 1.23 24.84
C TRP A 161 -9.27 1.36 24.03
N PRO A 162 -10.45 0.97 24.56
CA PRO A 162 -11.69 0.92 23.79
C PRO A 162 -12.09 2.27 23.18
N GLU A 163 -11.74 3.38 23.83
CA GLU A 163 -11.98 4.75 23.37
C GLU A 163 -11.25 5.12 22.07
N LEU A 164 -10.17 4.41 21.73
CA LEU A 164 -9.39 4.62 20.50
C LEU A 164 -9.84 3.70 19.36
N ILE A 165 -10.69 2.72 19.66
CA ILE A 165 -11.12 1.66 18.73
C ILE A 165 -12.48 2.06 18.18
N THR A 166 -12.48 3.15 17.44
CA THR A 166 -13.65 3.76 16.80
C THR A 166 -13.50 3.71 15.29
N PRO A 167 -14.54 4.00 14.49
CA PRO A 167 -14.46 3.98 13.03
C PRO A 167 -13.33 4.84 12.43
N GLU A 168 -12.87 5.86 13.17
CA GLU A 168 -11.77 6.75 12.77
C GLU A 168 -10.41 6.03 12.68
N ILE A 169 -10.24 4.90 13.37
CA ILE A 169 -8.99 4.14 13.33
C ILE A 169 -8.76 3.49 11.95
N LEU A 170 -9.82 3.14 11.21
CA LEU A 170 -9.69 2.48 9.91
C LEU A 170 -9.01 3.39 8.87
N PRO A 171 -9.43 4.65 8.67
CA PRO A 171 -8.68 5.61 7.87
C PRO A 171 -7.22 5.76 8.28
N ALA A 172 -6.93 5.81 9.59
CA ALA A 172 -5.56 5.90 10.09
C ALA A 172 -4.73 4.65 9.74
N ILE A 173 -5.32 3.45 9.85
CA ILE A 173 -4.73 2.18 9.43
C ILE A 173 -4.44 2.20 7.93
N LEU A 174 -5.41 2.60 7.09
CA LEU A 174 -5.23 2.69 5.64
C LEU A 174 -4.08 3.63 5.27
N SER A 175 -4.03 4.82 5.87
CA SER A 175 -2.94 5.78 5.65
C SER A 175 -1.58 5.25 6.13
N ALA A 176 -1.53 4.49 7.23
CA ALA A 176 -0.29 3.86 7.69
C ALA A 176 0.21 2.79 6.70
N ILE A 177 -0.69 1.92 6.22
CA ILE A 177 -0.35 0.91 5.20
C ILE A 177 0.13 1.59 3.92
N GLU A 178 -0.57 2.62 3.44
CA GLU A 178 -0.23 3.36 2.21
C GLU A 178 1.16 3.99 2.29
N ARG A 179 1.52 4.65 3.41
CA ARG A 179 2.87 5.19 3.61
C ARG A 179 3.96 4.13 3.53
N ASP A 180 3.68 2.95 4.08
CA ASP A 180 4.65 1.84 4.10
C ASP A 180 4.74 1.10 2.76
N GLN A 181 3.78 1.25 1.84
CA GLN A 181 3.85 0.65 0.49
C GLN A 181 5.04 1.18 -0.32
N HIS A 182 5.55 2.36 0.01
CA HIS A 182 6.71 2.97 -0.64
C HIS A 182 8.05 2.62 0.04
N ASN A 183 8.04 1.87 1.15
CA ASN A 183 9.24 1.50 1.91
C ASN A 183 9.62 0.03 1.64
N GLU A 184 10.83 -0.20 1.12
CA GLU A 184 11.34 -1.49 0.60
C GLU A 184 11.35 -2.67 1.59
N ALA A 185 11.12 -2.46 2.88
CA ALA A 185 11.07 -3.52 3.88
C ALA A 185 9.62 -3.95 4.15
N SER A 186 9.28 -5.18 3.78
CA SER A 186 8.04 -5.97 4.02
C SER A 186 7.41 -5.86 5.44
N ARG A 187 7.04 -4.65 5.88
CA ARG A 187 6.48 -4.35 7.22
C ARG A 187 5.02 -3.89 7.14
N SER A 188 4.55 -3.46 5.97
CA SER A 188 3.13 -3.18 5.69
C SER A 188 2.25 -4.45 5.70
N SER A 189 2.85 -5.65 5.64
CA SER A 189 2.14 -6.93 5.73
C SER A 189 1.48 -7.10 7.09
N ARG A 190 2.18 -6.92 8.21
CA ARG A 190 1.62 -7.25 9.55
C ARG A 190 0.35 -6.48 9.91
N LEU A 191 0.27 -5.19 9.57
CA LEU A 191 -0.94 -4.40 9.83
C LEU A 191 -2.08 -4.79 8.88
N ARG A 192 -1.76 -5.05 7.60
CA ARG A 192 -2.70 -5.58 6.62
C ARG A 192 -3.23 -6.95 7.05
N ASP A 193 -2.36 -7.87 7.41
CA ASP A 193 -2.68 -9.22 7.86
C ASP A 193 -3.54 -9.16 9.12
N LEU A 194 -3.18 -8.33 10.10
CA LEU A 194 -4.00 -8.12 11.31
C LEU A 194 -5.42 -7.66 10.97
N LEU A 195 -5.58 -6.72 10.04
CA LEU A 195 -6.90 -6.22 9.64
C LEU A 195 -7.75 -7.32 8.98
N LEU A 196 -7.12 -8.23 8.24
CA LEU A 196 -7.79 -9.31 7.50
C LEU A 196 -8.09 -10.53 8.37
N ASP A 197 -7.12 -10.93 9.19
CA ASP A 197 -7.15 -12.18 9.95
C ASP A 197 -7.92 -12.05 11.26
N ASP A 198 -7.86 -10.88 11.93
CA ASP A 198 -8.63 -10.64 13.15
C ASP A 198 -10.10 -10.42 12.80
N ARG A 199 -10.92 -11.46 12.98
CA ARG A 199 -12.36 -11.46 12.65
C ARG A 199 -13.19 -10.55 13.54
N GLU A 200 -12.74 -10.29 14.76
CA GLU A 200 -13.47 -9.50 15.77
C GLU A 200 -13.19 -8.00 15.62
N LEU A 201 -12.02 -7.62 15.11
CA LEU A 201 -11.57 -6.23 15.02
C LEU A 201 -12.60 -5.28 14.38
N ILE A 202 -13.20 -5.63 13.25
CA ILE A 202 -14.24 -4.79 12.62
C ILE A 202 -15.48 -4.66 13.52
N GLY A 203 -15.87 -5.73 14.22
CA GLY A 203 -16.95 -5.69 15.20
C GLY A 203 -16.65 -4.74 16.35
N ASP A 204 -15.43 -4.79 16.88
CA ASP A 204 -14.98 -3.93 17.98
C ASP A 204 -14.91 -2.45 17.56
N ILE A 205 -14.37 -2.16 16.37
CA ILE A 205 -14.25 -0.80 15.81
C ILE A 205 -15.61 -0.12 15.65
N PHE A 206 -16.62 -0.88 15.26
CA PHE A 206 -17.98 -0.37 15.01
C PHE A 206 -18.91 -0.56 16.20
N LYS A 207 -18.42 -1.03 17.34
CA LYS A 207 -19.22 -1.22 18.54
C LYS A 207 -19.82 0.12 18.95
N ASN A 208 -21.15 0.16 19.09
CA ASN A 208 -21.91 1.37 19.43
C ASN A 208 -21.73 2.55 18.45
N SER A 209 -21.33 2.28 17.21
CA SER A 209 -21.19 3.33 16.19
C SER A 209 -22.48 3.52 15.41
N GLU A 210 -22.70 4.73 14.90
CA GLU A 210 -23.82 5.01 14.01
C GLU A 210 -23.53 4.58 12.58
N VAL A 211 -24.59 4.27 11.84
CA VAL A 211 -24.56 3.89 10.42
C VAL A 211 -23.85 4.93 9.56
N GLY A 212 -23.91 6.22 9.93
CA GLY A 212 -23.20 7.31 9.26
C GLY A 212 -21.68 7.11 9.24
N ALA A 213 -21.10 6.76 10.39
CA ALA A 213 -19.66 6.50 10.50
C ALA A 213 -19.24 5.26 9.70
N ALA A 214 -20.06 4.21 9.71
CA ALA A 214 -19.85 3.02 8.89
C ALA A 214 -19.88 3.32 7.38
N ARG A 215 -20.82 4.14 6.93
CA ARG A 215 -20.90 4.62 5.55
C ARG A 215 -19.64 5.36 5.13
N ASP A 216 -19.12 6.26 5.95
CA ASP A 216 -17.93 7.04 5.60
C ASP A 216 -16.66 6.18 5.53
N VAL A 217 -16.53 5.19 6.42
CA VAL A 217 -15.45 4.20 6.33
C VAL A 217 -15.58 3.33 5.08
N MET A 218 -16.78 2.86 4.73
CA MET A 218 -17.01 2.08 3.51
C MET A 218 -16.62 2.86 2.25
N ARG A 219 -16.94 4.16 2.18
CA ARG A 219 -16.49 5.03 1.07
C ARG A 219 -14.96 5.08 0.97
N ARG A 220 -14.26 5.22 2.10
CA ARG A 220 -12.79 5.24 2.11
C ARG A 220 -12.19 3.89 1.71
N LEU A 221 -12.80 2.77 2.13
CA LEU A 221 -12.39 1.42 1.72
C LEU A 221 -12.60 1.18 0.21
N LEU A 222 -13.65 1.74 -0.38
CA LEU A 222 -13.86 1.66 -1.83
C LEU A 222 -12.76 2.40 -2.60
N LEU A 223 -12.43 3.61 -2.15
CA LEU A 223 -11.52 4.52 -2.84
C LEU A 223 -10.04 4.24 -2.60
N THR A 224 -9.67 3.49 -1.56
CA THR A 224 -8.25 3.27 -1.23
C THR A 224 -7.52 2.47 -2.30
N PRO A 225 -6.29 2.85 -2.72
CA PRO A 225 -5.46 2.04 -3.60
C PRO A 225 -4.76 0.88 -2.86
N VAL A 226 -4.87 0.84 -1.52
CA VAL A 226 -4.08 -0.06 -0.66
C VAL A 226 -4.42 -1.54 -0.87
N PHE A 227 -5.67 -1.84 -1.22
CA PHE A 227 -6.21 -3.18 -1.35
C PHE A 227 -6.71 -3.46 -2.76
N ASP A 228 -6.61 -4.72 -3.18
CA ASP A 228 -7.27 -5.24 -4.37
C ASP A 228 -8.78 -5.39 -4.14
N ASN A 229 -9.54 -5.53 -5.23
CA ASN A 229 -11.01 -5.56 -5.18
C ASN A 229 -11.56 -6.71 -4.33
N LEU A 230 -10.91 -7.88 -4.31
CA LEU A 230 -11.36 -9.02 -3.51
C LEU A 230 -11.22 -8.70 -2.01
N THR A 231 -10.07 -8.17 -1.61
CA THR A 231 -9.82 -7.74 -0.22
C THR A 231 -10.79 -6.65 0.22
N LYS A 232 -11.04 -5.64 -0.63
CA LYS A 232 -12.04 -4.60 -0.35
C LYS A 232 -13.42 -5.20 -0.11
N ARG A 233 -13.86 -6.12 -0.98
CA ARG A 233 -15.16 -6.80 -0.86
C ARG A 233 -15.27 -7.60 0.44
N SER A 234 -14.20 -8.30 0.83
CA SER A 234 -14.15 -9.05 2.09
C SER A 234 -14.32 -8.15 3.31
N LEU A 235 -13.58 -7.03 3.37
CA LEU A 235 -13.70 -6.06 4.46
C LEU A 235 -15.08 -5.39 4.48
N MET A 236 -15.62 -5.01 3.32
CA MET A 236 -16.96 -4.44 3.21
C MET A 236 -18.05 -5.42 3.67
N ALA A 237 -17.95 -6.70 3.31
CA ALA A 237 -18.91 -7.72 3.75
C ALA A 237 -18.96 -7.84 5.28
N ARG A 238 -17.82 -7.67 5.96
CA ARG A 238 -17.75 -7.65 7.43
C ARG A 238 -18.46 -6.44 8.02
N VAL A 239 -18.37 -5.26 7.39
CA VAL A 239 -19.10 -4.05 7.82
C VAL A 239 -20.60 -4.21 7.54
N ILE A 240 -20.99 -4.73 6.38
CA ILE A 240 -22.40 -4.97 6.00
C ILE A 240 -23.08 -5.95 6.97
N LYS A 241 -22.34 -6.97 7.44
CA LYS A 241 -22.87 -7.89 8.46
C LYS A 241 -23.30 -7.15 9.74
N LEU A 242 -22.66 -6.04 10.08
CA LEU A 242 -23.02 -5.19 11.22
C LEU A 242 -24.11 -4.17 10.85
N TYR A 243 -24.12 -3.70 9.60
CA TYR A 243 -25.05 -2.68 9.08
C TYR A 243 -25.66 -3.12 7.74
N PRO A 244 -26.70 -3.98 7.74
CA PRO A 244 -27.28 -4.54 6.51
C PRO A 244 -27.80 -3.48 5.54
N GLU A 245 -28.28 -2.33 6.03
CA GLU A 245 -28.73 -1.22 5.17
C GLU A 245 -27.63 -0.63 4.27
N LEU A 246 -26.36 -0.90 4.56
CA LEU A 246 -25.21 -0.49 3.74
C LEU A 246 -24.86 -1.53 2.66
N GLU A 247 -25.63 -2.60 2.51
CA GLU A 247 -25.41 -3.62 1.47
C GLU A 247 -25.34 -2.98 0.07
N SER A 248 -26.22 -2.02 -0.19
CA SER A 248 -26.23 -1.20 -1.39
C SER A 248 -24.88 -0.53 -1.69
N MET A 249 -24.04 -0.26 -0.69
CA MET A 249 -22.73 0.35 -0.94
C MET A 249 -21.68 -0.64 -1.45
N ALA A 250 -21.79 -1.93 -1.13
CA ALA A 250 -20.87 -2.95 -1.65
C ALA A 250 -21.41 -3.66 -2.89
N THR A 251 -22.74 -3.71 -3.06
CA THR A 251 -23.39 -4.18 -4.29
C THR A 251 -23.47 -3.08 -5.34
N GLY A 252 -23.33 -1.82 -4.93
CA GLY A 252 -23.46 -0.65 -5.78
C GLY A 252 -24.93 -0.31 -6.02
N ALA A 253 -25.53 0.52 -5.16
CA ALA A 253 -26.49 1.55 -5.58
C ALA A 253 -25.71 2.66 -6.31
N GLN A 254 -24.99 2.23 -7.34
CA GLN A 254 -25.08 2.83 -8.64
C GLN A 254 -26.52 2.54 -9.11
N PRO A 255 -27.31 3.53 -9.55
CA PRO A 255 -28.59 3.26 -10.18
C PRO A 255 -28.34 2.56 -11.52
N GLU A 256 -28.02 1.27 -11.55
CA GLU A 256 -27.42 0.65 -12.75
C GLU A 256 -26.54 1.67 -13.49
N GLU A 257 -25.38 2.05 -12.93
CA GLU A 257 -24.29 2.20 -13.88
C GLU A 257 -24.18 0.78 -14.43
N LYS A 258 -24.79 0.57 -15.60
CA LYS A 258 -24.17 -0.23 -16.64
C LYS A 258 -22.70 0.05 -16.45
N THR A 259 -21.95 -0.88 -15.85
CA THR A 259 -20.52 -0.90 -16.08
C THR A 259 -20.50 -0.99 -17.58
N GLU A 260 -20.33 0.14 -18.28
CA GLU A 260 -20.60 0.21 -19.71
C GLU A 260 -19.75 -0.89 -20.30
N THR A 261 -20.40 -2.00 -20.66
CA THR A 261 -19.71 -3.19 -21.07
C THR A 261 -19.05 -2.78 -22.35
N LEU A 262 -17.73 -2.76 -22.33
CA LEU A 262 -16.97 -2.18 -23.40
C LEU A 262 -16.92 -3.25 -24.50
N VAL A 263 -17.77 -3.09 -25.51
CA VAL A 263 -17.87 -4.05 -26.61
C VAL A 263 -16.65 -3.90 -27.50
N VAL A 264 -15.95 -5.00 -27.77
CA VAL A 264 -14.72 -5.03 -28.58
C VAL A 264 -14.72 -6.24 -29.48
N SER A 265 -14.01 -6.16 -30.59
CA SER A 265 -13.68 -7.36 -31.37
C SER A 265 -12.84 -8.35 -30.54
N TRP A 266 -12.95 -9.65 -30.84
CA TRP A 266 -12.09 -10.68 -30.26
C TRP A 266 -10.61 -10.42 -30.58
N SER A 267 -10.32 -9.96 -31.80
CA SER A 267 -8.98 -9.56 -32.23
C SER A 267 -8.38 -8.47 -31.36
N SER A 268 -9.13 -7.41 -31.06
CA SER A 268 -8.66 -6.31 -30.20
C SER A 268 -8.57 -6.70 -28.73
N LEU A 269 -9.49 -7.54 -28.25
CA LEU A 269 -9.39 -8.09 -26.89
C LEU A 269 -8.12 -8.90 -26.71
N ARG A 270 -7.79 -9.75 -27.69
CA ARG A 270 -6.58 -10.57 -27.69
C ARG A 270 -5.31 -9.71 -27.72
N LYS A 271 -5.23 -8.70 -28.60
CA LYS A 271 -4.09 -7.77 -28.63
C LYS A 271 -3.83 -7.11 -27.27
N ARG A 272 -4.90 -6.71 -26.56
CA ARG A 272 -4.79 -6.12 -25.21
C ARG A 272 -4.37 -7.14 -24.16
N GLN A 273 -4.82 -8.38 -24.27
CA GLN A 273 -4.39 -9.47 -23.41
C GLN A 273 -2.89 -9.79 -23.60
N GLU A 274 -2.44 -9.86 -24.85
CA GLU A 274 -1.03 -10.07 -25.20
C GLU A 274 -0.16 -8.92 -24.69
N GLU A 275 -0.61 -7.67 -24.83
CA GLU A 275 0.07 -6.49 -24.26
C GLU A 275 0.19 -6.60 -22.73
N TYR A 276 -0.88 -7.01 -22.04
CA TYR A 276 -0.88 -7.20 -20.60
C TYR A 276 0.12 -8.28 -20.17
N GLU A 277 0.11 -9.42 -20.85
CA GLU A 277 1.04 -10.53 -20.57
C GLU A 277 2.50 -10.12 -20.82
N GLU A 278 2.78 -9.35 -21.87
CA GLU A 278 4.11 -8.81 -22.13
C GLU A 278 4.56 -7.87 -21.00
N VAL A 279 3.68 -6.98 -20.53
CA VAL A 279 3.98 -6.06 -19.42
C VAL A 279 4.28 -6.83 -18.13
N VAL A 280 3.44 -7.80 -17.78
CA VAL A 280 3.53 -8.54 -16.51
C VAL A 280 4.66 -9.56 -16.51
N ASN A 281 4.77 -10.36 -17.57
CA ASN A 281 5.66 -11.53 -17.58
C ASN A 281 7.05 -11.22 -18.14
N LYS A 282 7.23 -10.12 -18.87
CA LYS A 282 8.53 -9.74 -19.46
C LYS A 282 9.04 -8.41 -18.91
N LYS A 283 8.33 -7.30 -19.18
CA LYS A 283 8.84 -5.94 -18.92
C LYS A 283 9.05 -5.64 -17.44
N ILE A 284 8.10 -5.99 -16.57
CA ILE A 284 8.23 -5.76 -15.12
C ILE A 284 9.40 -6.58 -14.51
N PRO A 285 9.53 -7.89 -14.81
CA PRO A 285 10.70 -8.67 -14.39
C PRO A 285 12.04 -8.13 -14.92
N GLU A 286 12.11 -7.72 -16.18
CA GLU A 286 13.32 -7.14 -16.79
C GLU A 286 13.72 -5.84 -16.10
N ASN A 287 12.78 -4.91 -15.93
CA ASN A 287 13.02 -3.66 -15.21
C ASN A 287 13.44 -3.90 -13.75
N SER A 288 12.92 -4.94 -13.09
CA SER A 288 13.34 -5.33 -11.75
C SER A 288 14.80 -5.80 -11.70
N LYS A 289 15.27 -6.50 -12.75
CA LYS A 289 16.68 -6.88 -12.89
C LYS A 289 17.56 -5.65 -13.14
N GLU A 290 17.14 -4.72 -14.01
CA GLU A 290 17.85 -3.47 -14.26
C GLU A 290 18.04 -2.63 -12.99
N ILE A 291 16.98 -2.50 -12.17
CA ILE A 291 17.06 -1.83 -10.87
C ILE A 291 18.10 -2.52 -9.97
N GLY A 292 18.13 -3.86 -9.96
CA GLY A 292 19.11 -4.64 -9.20
C GLY A 292 20.55 -4.39 -9.66
N VAL A 293 20.79 -4.33 -10.97
CA VAL A 293 22.10 -4.04 -11.56
C VAL A 293 22.52 -2.60 -11.26
N ALA A 294 21.65 -1.62 -11.51
CA ALA A 294 21.90 -0.21 -11.22
C ALA A 294 22.22 0.02 -9.72
N ARG A 295 21.60 -0.76 -8.82
CA ARG A 295 21.87 -0.73 -7.38
C ARG A 295 23.29 -1.20 -7.02
N SER A 296 23.89 -2.09 -7.81
CA SER A 296 25.22 -2.65 -7.54
C SER A 296 26.37 -1.65 -7.71
N TYR A 297 26.14 -0.51 -8.39
CA TYR A 297 27.15 0.51 -8.66
C TYR A 297 27.44 1.47 -7.49
N GLY A 298 26.87 1.24 -6.31
CA GLY A 298 27.33 1.78 -5.03
C GLY A 298 26.89 3.21 -4.69
N ASP A 299 27.04 4.19 -5.58
CA ASP A 299 26.62 5.58 -5.31
C ASP A 299 25.23 5.91 -5.87
N LEU A 300 24.20 5.65 -5.06
CA LEU A 300 22.79 5.77 -5.47
C LEU A 300 22.28 7.22 -5.53
N ARG A 301 23.02 8.19 -4.96
CA ARG A 301 22.54 9.59 -4.90
C ARG A 301 22.68 10.31 -6.25
N GLU A 302 23.70 9.96 -7.03
CA GLU A 302 23.97 10.51 -8.36
C GLU A 302 23.65 9.56 -9.52
N ASN A 303 23.27 8.30 -9.24
CA ASN A 303 23.01 7.32 -10.28
C ASN A 303 21.70 7.63 -11.06
N PHE A 304 21.86 8.22 -12.24
CA PHE A 304 20.78 8.54 -13.19
C PHE A 304 20.06 7.29 -13.68
N GLU A 305 20.77 6.18 -13.89
CA GLU A 305 20.20 4.91 -14.37
C GLU A 305 19.24 4.32 -13.34
N PHE A 306 19.59 4.38 -12.06
CA PHE A 306 18.72 3.92 -10.98
C PHE A 306 17.41 4.74 -10.91
N LYS A 307 17.50 6.07 -11.02
CA LYS A 307 16.33 6.95 -11.02
C LYS A 307 15.43 6.70 -12.23
N ALA A 308 16.03 6.55 -13.42
CA ALA A 308 15.31 6.23 -14.65
C ALA A 308 14.61 4.86 -14.56
N ALA A 309 15.30 3.84 -14.06
CA ALA A 309 14.75 2.49 -13.90
C ALA A 309 13.56 2.47 -12.92
N LYS A 310 13.62 3.22 -11.81
CA LYS A 310 12.50 3.38 -10.87
C LYS A 310 11.32 4.15 -11.47
N GLN A 311 11.58 5.18 -12.27
CA GLN A 311 10.51 5.89 -12.99
C GLN A 311 9.83 4.96 -14.00
N MET A 312 10.60 4.17 -14.73
CA MET A 312 10.07 3.16 -15.66
C MET A 312 9.23 2.11 -14.93
N GLN A 313 9.65 1.68 -13.74
CA GLN A 313 8.85 0.79 -12.88
C GLN A 313 7.46 1.36 -12.58
N ALA A 314 7.38 2.65 -12.23
CA ALA A 314 6.10 3.32 -11.98
C ALA A 314 5.22 3.38 -13.24
N VAL A 315 5.81 3.64 -14.40
CA VAL A 315 5.09 3.64 -15.69
C VAL A 315 4.53 2.25 -16.00
N LEU A 316 5.34 1.20 -15.83
CA LEU A 316 4.92 -0.19 -16.07
C LEU A 316 3.79 -0.63 -15.12
N MET A 317 3.88 -0.27 -13.84
CA MET A 317 2.84 -0.58 -12.85
C MET A 317 1.54 0.17 -13.13
N ARG A 318 1.60 1.45 -13.53
CA ARG A 318 0.43 2.20 -13.98
C ARG A 318 -0.20 1.53 -15.20
N ARG A 319 0.60 1.18 -16.20
CA ARG A 319 0.12 0.53 -17.43
C ARG A 319 -0.55 -0.82 -17.13
N LYS A 320 0.05 -1.63 -16.24
CA LYS A 320 -0.55 -2.87 -15.76
C LYS A 320 -1.95 -2.62 -15.19
N SER A 321 -2.08 -1.66 -14.27
CA SER A 321 -3.38 -1.35 -13.65
C SER A 321 -4.40 -0.83 -14.66
N GLU A 322 -3.99 -0.03 -15.65
CA GLU A 322 -4.88 0.43 -16.72
C GLU A 322 -5.40 -0.74 -17.56
N LEU A 323 -4.50 -1.63 -17.99
CA LEU A 323 -4.85 -2.81 -18.79
C LEU A 323 -5.77 -3.76 -18.02
N GLU A 324 -5.53 -4.00 -16.72
CA GLU A 324 -6.40 -4.82 -15.88
C GLU A 324 -7.83 -4.26 -15.80
N GLN A 325 -7.97 -2.94 -15.62
CA GLN A 325 -9.27 -2.29 -15.58
C GLN A 325 -9.99 -2.35 -16.93
N MET A 326 -9.26 -2.11 -18.02
CA MET A 326 -9.77 -2.19 -19.38
C MET A 326 -10.26 -3.60 -19.73
N LEU A 327 -9.44 -4.62 -19.48
CA LEU A 327 -9.75 -6.03 -19.73
C LEU A 327 -10.95 -6.51 -18.89
N HIS A 328 -11.07 -6.05 -17.64
CA HIS A 328 -12.19 -6.42 -16.78
C HIS A 328 -13.56 -5.98 -17.32
N ARG A 329 -13.61 -4.78 -17.92
CA ARG A 329 -14.83 -4.17 -18.48
C ARG A 329 -15.15 -4.63 -19.90
N ALA A 330 -14.18 -5.18 -20.60
CA ALA A 330 -14.32 -5.55 -22.00
C ALA A 330 -15.14 -6.83 -22.21
N ARG A 331 -15.92 -6.86 -23.29
CA ARG A 331 -16.67 -8.04 -23.76
C ARG A 331 -16.41 -8.23 -25.24
N GLY A 332 -15.79 -9.36 -25.58
CA GLY A 332 -15.48 -9.74 -26.97
C GLY A 332 -16.75 -10.11 -27.75
N THR A 333 -16.78 -9.75 -29.02
CA THR A 333 -17.82 -10.13 -29.99
C THR A 333 -17.20 -10.35 -31.36
N ASP A 334 -17.83 -11.19 -32.18
CA ASP A 334 -17.51 -11.41 -33.60
C ASP A 334 -18.39 -10.57 -34.54
N PHE A 335 -19.30 -9.77 -33.96
CA PHE A 335 -20.30 -8.95 -34.64
C PHE A 335 -21.36 -9.72 -35.45
N SER A 336 -21.50 -11.05 -35.25
CA SER A 336 -22.40 -11.87 -36.07
C SER A 336 -23.88 -11.51 -35.97
N ASN A 337 -24.29 -10.89 -34.86
CA ASN A 337 -25.67 -10.58 -34.53
C ASN A 337 -25.96 -9.07 -34.57
N ALA A 338 -25.22 -8.31 -35.38
CA ALA A 338 -25.42 -6.87 -35.50
C ALA A 338 -26.84 -6.54 -36.03
N ASP A 339 -27.53 -5.61 -35.37
CA ASP A 339 -28.82 -5.10 -35.84
C ASP A 339 -28.60 -4.14 -37.01
N THR A 340 -29.10 -4.50 -38.19
CA THR A 340 -28.97 -3.67 -39.41
C THR A 340 -30.17 -2.77 -39.66
N PHE A 341 -31.19 -2.77 -38.79
CA PHE A 341 -32.34 -1.86 -38.93
C PHE A 341 -31.98 -0.41 -38.59
N GLN A 342 -30.97 -0.23 -37.75
CA GLN A 342 -30.38 1.04 -37.36
C GLN A 342 -28.86 0.88 -37.27
N VAL A 343 -28.12 1.98 -37.29
CA VAL A 343 -26.67 1.93 -37.08
C VAL A 343 -26.40 1.39 -35.68
N SER A 344 -25.74 0.24 -35.61
CA SER A 344 -25.40 -0.44 -34.37
C SER A 344 -23.94 -0.92 -34.40
N ILE A 345 -23.44 -1.42 -33.27
CA ILE A 345 -22.09 -1.98 -33.20
C ILE A 345 -22.04 -3.22 -34.11
N GLY A 346 -21.07 -3.27 -35.02
CA GLY A 346 -20.95 -4.33 -36.03
C GLY A 346 -21.64 -4.02 -37.36
N THR A 347 -21.97 -2.75 -37.65
CA THR A 347 -22.58 -2.33 -38.91
C THR A 347 -21.65 -1.50 -39.78
N ILE A 348 -21.88 -1.52 -41.09
CA ILE A 348 -21.33 -0.58 -42.06
C ILE A 348 -22.43 0.42 -42.39
N VAL A 349 -22.12 1.70 -42.28
CA VAL A 349 -23.02 2.80 -42.62
C VAL A 349 -22.49 3.56 -43.83
N THR A 350 -23.32 3.74 -44.84
CA THR A 350 -23.03 4.63 -45.97
C THR A 350 -23.71 5.96 -45.75
N LEU A 351 -22.91 7.02 -45.71
CA LEU A 351 -23.32 8.40 -45.47
C LEU A 351 -23.16 9.21 -46.74
N ARG A 352 -24.11 10.11 -47.01
CA ARG A 352 -24.01 11.10 -48.08
C ARG A 352 -23.98 12.50 -47.50
N ASP A 353 -22.96 13.27 -47.84
CA ASP A 353 -22.89 14.68 -47.52
C ASP A 353 -23.99 15.45 -48.28
N VAL A 354 -24.77 16.26 -47.57
CA VAL A 354 -25.95 16.95 -48.14
C VAL A 354 -25.55 18.08 -49.10
N ASP A 355 -24.39 18.71 -48.90
CA ASP A 355 -23.95 19.87 -49.66
C ASP A 355 -23.15 19.47 -50.90
N SER A 356 -22.24 18.50 -50.75
CA SER A 356 -21.34 18.03 -51.81
C SER A 356 -21.85 16.79 -52.56
N ALA A 357 -22.89 16.13 -52.04
CA ALA A 357 -23.42 14.85 -52.54
C ALA A 357 -22.40 13.70 -52.60
N GLN A 358 -21.25 13.81 -51.91
CA GLN A 358 -20.26 12.75 -51.82
C GLN A 358 -20.72 11.64 -50.86
N GLU A 359 -20.42 10.39 -51.21
CA GLU A 359 -20.77 9.21 -50.43
C GLU A 359 -19.53 8.58 -49.81
N GLU A 360 -19.61 8.27 -48.52
CA GLU A 360 -18.54 7.63 -47.75
C GLU A 360 -19.12 6.49 -46.91
N SER A 361 -18.37 5.41 -46.74
CA SER A 361 -18.80 4.25 -45.94
C SER A 361 -17.87 4.01 -44.77
N TYR A 362 -18.45 3.79 -43.58
CA TYR A 362 -17.72 3.59 -42.34
C TYR A 362 -18.20 2.36 -41.59
N SER A 363 -17.29 1.59 -41.02
CA SER A 363 -17.62 0.46 -40.13
C SER A 363 -17.71 0.95 -38.69
N ILE A 364 -18.85 0.78 -38.03
CA ILE A 364 -19.04 1.13 -36.63
C ILE A 364 -18.75 -0.12 -35.79
N LEU A 365 -17.54 -0.22 -35.24
CA LEU A 365 -17.08 -1.39 -34.49
C LEU A 365 -16.89 -1.07 -33.01
N GLY A 366 -16.26 -2.00 -32.28
CA GLY A 366 -16.04 -1.91 -30.85
C GLY A 366 -15.08 -0.78 -30.46
N ALA A 367 -15.00 -0.56 -29.15
CA ALA A 367 -14.33 0.58 -28.54
C ALA A 367 -12.83 0.66 -28.86
N TRP A 368 -12.17 -0.50 -29.06
CA TRP A 368 -10.73 -0.62 -29.35
C TRP A 368 -10.43 -0.87 -30.82
N ASP A 369 -11.45 -0.88 -31.68
CA ASP A 369 -11.34 -1.29 -33.08
C ASP A 369 -11.13 -0.13 -34.04
N GLY A 370 -11.13 1.12 -33.54
CA GLY A 370 -11.00 2.32 -34.36
C GLY A 370 -9.72 2.33 -35.18
N ASP A 371 -9.87 2.45 -36.49
CA ASP A 371 -8.80 2.50 -37.48
C ASP A 371 -9.23 3.42 -38.64
N PRO A 372 -8.84 4.71 -38.59
CA PRO A 372 -9.22 5.69 -39.61
C PRO A 372 -8.74 5.32 -41.02
N GLU A 373 -7.59 4.66 -41.16
CA GLU A 373 -7.04 4.25 -42.46
C GLU A 373 -7.90 3.17 -43.12
N ARG A 374 -8.63 2.39 -42.32
CA ARG A 374 -9.56 1.35 -42.77
C ARG A 374 -11.02 1.78 -42.75
N HIS A 375 -11.29 3.07 -42.54
CA HIS A 375 -12.65 3.59 -42.34
C HIS A 375 -13.42 2.88 -41.21
N ILE A 376 -12.72 2.48 -40.15
CA ILE A 376 -13.32 1.87 -38.96
C ILE A 376 -13.43 2.93 -37.86
N ILE A 377 -14.67 3.18 -37.44
CA ILE A 377 -15.01 4.11 -36.39
C ILE A 377 -15.36 3.32 -35.13
N SER A 378 -14.66 3.58 -34.04
CA SER A 378 -15.05 3.08 -32.72
C SER A 378 -16.35 3.74 -32.30
N TYR A 379 -17.30 2.94 -31.82
CA TYR A 379 -18.60 3.44 -31.36
C TYR A 379 -18.47 4.48 -30.23
N GLN A 380 -17.36 4.50 -29.48
CA GLN A 380 -17.11 5.47 -28.40
C GLN A 380 -16.63 6.84 -28.88
N THR A 381 -16.25 6.97 -30.15
CA THR A 381 -15.87 8.28 -30.71
C THR A 381 -17.10 9.18 -30.86
N ALA A 382 -16.89 10.50 -30.89
CA ALA A 382 -17.98 11.47 -31.06
C ALA A 382 -18.80 11.20 -32.35
N ILE A 383 -18.11 10.81 -33.43
CA ILE A 383 -18.75 10.43 -34.70
C ILE A 383 -19.55 9.14 -34.53
N GLY A 384 -18.97 8.10 -33.91
CA GLY A 384 -19.67 6.85 -33.61
C GLY A 384 -20.94 7.07 -32.80
N GLN A 385 -20.86 7.87 -31.73
CA GLN A 385 -22.01 8.19 -30.87
C GLN A 385 -23.11 8.97 -31.61
N ALA A 386 -22.73 9.90 -32.50
CA ALA A 386 -23.71 10.64 -33.30
C ALA A 386 -24.44 9.76 -34.33
N LEU A 387 -23.78 8.69 -34.78
CA LEU A 387 -24.31 7.74 -35.76
C LEU A 387 -25.15 6.63 -35.11
N LEU A 388 -24.82 6.17 -33.90
CA LEU A 388 -25.54 5.09 -33.24
C LEU A 388 -27.05 5.36 -33.15
N GLY A 389 -27.84 4.35 -33.51
CA GLY A 389 -29.30 4.39 -33.49
C GLY A 389 -29.94 5.10 -34.68
N LYS A 390 -29.17 5.74 -35.56
CA LYS A 390 -29.70 6.37 -36.77
C LYS A 390 -30.23 5.33 -37.76
N LYS A 391 -31.31 5.68 -38.44
CA LYS A 391 -31.95 4.81 -39.45
C LYS A 391 -31.70 5.33 -40.85
N ARG A 392 -31.90 4.47 -41.84
CA ARG A 392 -31.86 4.83 -43.25
C ARG A 392 -32.82 6.02 -43.54
N GLY A 393 -32.31 7.02 -44.23
CA GLY A 393 -33.01 8.27 -44.57
C GLY A 393 -32.93 9.36 -43.50
N GLU A 394 -32.39 9.07 -42.32
CA GLU A 394 -32.18 10.09 -41.28
C GLU A 394 -30.94 10.93 -41.56
N ARG A 395 -30.98 12.18 -41.10
CA ARG A 395 -29.84 13.11 -41.18
C ARG A 395 -29.12 13.22 -39.83
N VAL A 396 -27.81 13.39 -39.91
CA VAL A 396 -26.91 13.54 -38.77
C VAL A 396 -25.91 14.66 -39.05
N THR A 397 -25.71 15.55 -38.09
CA THR A 397 -24.67 16.58 -38.18
C THR A 397 -23.44 16.06 -37.45
N LEU A 398 -22.32 15.97 -38.17
CA LEU A 398 -21.04 15.51 -37.65
C LEU A 398 -20.07 16.68 -37.61
N ASN A 399 -19.31 16.77 -36.52
CA ASN A 399 -18.19 17.70 -36.41
C ASN A 399 -16.96 17.00 -36.99
N THR A 400 -16.50 17.47 -38.14
CA THR A 400 -15.25 17.02 -38.76
C THR A 400 -14.16 18.07 -38.51
N ASP A 401 -12.91 17.71 -38.81
CA ASP A 401 -11.78 18.64 -38.71
C ASP A 401 -11.91 19.86 -39.65
N HIS A 402 -12.84 19.78 -40.62
CA HIS A 402 -13.15 20.82 -41.60
C HIS A 402 -14.41 21.64 -41.27
N GLY A 403 -15.04 21.39 -40.12
CA GLY A 403 -16.24 22.09 -39.65
C GLY A 403 -17.44 21.16 -39.43
N THR A 404 -18.62 21.74 -39.30
CA THR A 404 -19.88 20.99 -39.16
C THR A 404 -20.43 20.63 -40.53
N ALA A 405 -20.59 19.34 -40.82
CA ALA A 405 -21.22 18.85 -42.06
C ALA A 405 -22.45 18.00 -41.73
N THR A 406 -23.47 18.07 -42.59
CA THR A 406 -24.70 17.28 -42.43
C THR A 406 -24.70 16.14 -43.43
N TYR A 407 -24.88 14.93 -42.90
CA TYR A 407 -24.91 13.70 -43.67
C TYR A 407 -26.29 13.04 -43.62
N GLU A 408 -26.66 12.33 -44.67
CA GLU A 408 -27.84 11.46 -44.75
C GLU A 408 -27.42 9.99 -44.75
N VAL A 409 -28.08 9.15 -43.95
CA VAL A 409 -27.83 7.71 -43.90
C VAL A 409 -28.48 7.03 -45.11
N LEU A 410 -27.69 6.57 -46.07
CA LEU A 410 -28.18 5.94 -47.30
C LEU A 410 -28.44 4.44 -47.14
N ALA A 411 -27.53 3.74 -46.47
CA ALA A 411 -27.56 2.29 -46.30
C ALA A 411 -26.92 1.86 -44.98
N ILE A 412 -27.41 0.74 -44.44
CA ILE A 412 -26.87 0.08 -43.26
C ILE A 412 -26.78 -1.41 -43.60
N SER A 413 -25.61 -2.01 -43.42
CA SER A 413 -25.36 -3.44 -43.62
C SER A 413 -24.51 -4.01 -42.49
N SER A 414 -24.42 -5.34 -42.37
CA SER A 414 -23.53 -5.97 -41.39
C SER A 414 -22.07 -5.82 -41.80
N ALA A 415 -21.20 -5.54 -40.83
CA ALA A 415 -19.76 -5.61 -41.03
C ALA A 415 -19.30 -7.07 -41.17
N PRO A 416 -18.14 -7.32 -41.82
CA PRO A 416 -17.51 -8.63 -41.83
C PRO A 416 -17.29 -9.15 -40.40
N LEU A 417 -17.46 -10.47 -40.22
CA LEU A 417 -17.18 -11.12 -38.95
C LEU A 417 -15.72 -10.90 -38.54
N ASP A 418 -15.50 -10.62 -37.25
CA ASP A 418 -14.16 -10.66 -36.70
C ASP A 418 -13.72 -12.12 -36.52
N ILE A 419 -13.01 -12.63 -37.52
CA ILE A 419 -12.35 -13.93 -37.43
C ILE A 419 -11.01 -13.69 -36.76
N ALA A 420 -10.97 -13.83 -35.43
CA ALA A 420 -9.71 -13.85 -34.70
C ALA A 420 -8.77 -14.87 -35.37
N PRO A 421 -7.50 -14.51 -35.68
CA PRO A 421 -6.59 -15.44 -36.32
C PRO A 421 -6.50 -16.73 -35.49
N ALA A 422 -6.95 -17.83 -36.08
CA ALA A 422 -6.97 -19.14 -35.45
C ALA A 422 -5.58 -19.48 -34.90
N LEU A 423 -5.54 -20.13 -33.75
CA LEU A 423 -4.36 -20.79 -33.21
C LEU A 423 -3.70 -21.60 -34.34
N ALA A 424 -2.51 -21.18 -34.77
CA ALA A 424 -1.60 -22.09 -35.42
C ALA A 424 -1.28 -23.18 -34.37
N GLU A 425 -1.92 -24.33 -34.56
CA GLU A 425 -1.52 -25.67 -34.14
C GLU A 425 -0.81 -25.80 -32.78
N ASP A 426 -1.56 -26.23 -31.75
CA ASP A 426 -0.97 -27.08 -30.71
C ASP A 426 -1.95 -28.15 -30.22
N GLN A 427 -2.62 -28.84 -31.16
CA GLN A 427 -3.25 -30.15 -30.93
C GLN A 427 -3.13 -31.00 -32.19
N GLY A 428 -1.94 -31.60 -32.36
CA GLY A 428 -1.60 -32.51 -33.45
C GLY A 428 -0.89 -33.75 -32.93
N VAL A 429 -1.62 -34.55 -32.14
CA VAL A 429 -1.61 -36.03 -32.19
C VAL A 429 -0.23 -36.69 -32.29
N ALA A 430 0.29 -37.13 -31.13
CA ALA A 430 1.25 -38.24 -31.09
C ALA A 430 0.55 -39.54 -31.49
N LEU A 431 0.57 -39.86 -32.78
CA LEU A 431 0.35 -41.21 -33.31
C LEU A 431 1.63 -41.66 -34.04
N GLY A 432 2.33 -42.61 -33.43
CA GLY A 432 2.90 -43.76 -34.15
C GLY A 432 4.36 -43.70 -34.63
N ALA A 433 5.12 -44.62 -34.02
CA ALA A 433 6.14 -45.51 -34.62
C ALA A 433 7.56 -44.99 -34.90
N GLY A 434 8.53 -45.66 -34.27
CA GLY A 434 9.97 -45.57 -34.47
C GLY A 434 10.71 -46.21 -33.30
#